data_AF-A0A8B9XAS6-F1
#
_entry.id   AF-A0A8B9XAS6-F1
#
_cell.length_a   1.000
_cell.length_b   1.000
_cell.length_c   1.000
_cell.angle_alpha   90.00
_cell.angle_beta   90.00
_cell.angle_gamma   90.00
#
_symmetry.space_group_name_H-M   'P 1'
#
loop_
_entity.id
_entity.type
_entity.pdbx_description
1 polymer ?
#
loop_
_entity_poly.entity_id
_entity_poly.type
_entity_poly.pdbx_seq_one_letter_code
_entity_poly.pdbx_strand_id
1 'polypeptide(L)'
;MLTAEEKAAVTSLFAKVKVDEVGGEALGRLLVVYPWTQRFFESFGDLSSADAILGNPKVKAHGKKVLDSFSEGLKQLDDLKGAFASLSELHCDKLHVDPENFRVSLWNPQYSLFMVKLVSWG
;
A
#
# COMPACT_ATOMS: atom_id res chain seq x y z
N MET A 1 7.70 5.91 20.48
CA MET A 1 8.79 5.71 19.50
C MET A 1 9.21 4.26 19.57
N LEU A 2 9.58 3.66 18.44
CA LEU A 2 10.08 2.28 18.40
C LEU A 2 11.46 2.18 19.08
N THR A 3 11.74 1.08 19.78
CA THR A 3 13.08 0.81 20.32
C THR A 3 14.09 0.48 19.21
N ALA A 4 15.38 0.45 19.54
CA ALA A 4 16.41 0.08 18.58
C ALA A 4 16.24 -1.37 18.10
N GLU A 5 15.84 -2.28 19.00
CA GLU A 5 15.57 -3.67 18.71
C GLU A 5 14.36 -3.83 17.78
N GLU A 6 13.28 -3.07 18.04
CA GLU A 6 12.09 -3.09 17.19
C GLU A 6 12.39 -2.59 15.77
N LYS A 7 13.16 -1.50 15.65
CA LYS A 7 13.61 -0.98 14.34
C LYS A 7 14.46 -2.01 13.60
N ALA A 8 15.45 -2.59 14.28
CA ALA A 8 16.33 -3.59 13.68
C ALA A 8 15.55 -4.84 13.23
N ALA A 9 14.56 -5.28 14.01
CA ALA A 9 13.70 -6.40 13.64
C ALA A 9 12.86 -6.10 12.39
N VAL A 10 12.22 -4.93 12.32
CA VAL A 10 11.42 -4.52 11.16
C VAL A 10 12.29 -4.39 9.91
N THR A 11 13.43 -3.70 9.99
CA THR A 11 14.34 -3.54 8.85
C THR A 11 14.90 -4.88 8.38
N SER A 12 15.28 -5.78 9.30
CA SER A 12 15.82 -7.10 8.96
C SER A 12 14.78 -8.03 8.32
N LEU A 13 13.51 -7.91 8.72
CA LEU A 13 12.42 -8.62 8.09
C LEU A 13 12.19 -8.08 6.66
N PHE A 14 12.11 -6.75 6.53
CA PHE A 14 11.80 -6.12 5.26
C PHE A 14 12.92 -6.26 4.23
N ALA A 15 14.18 -6.34 4.66
CA ALA A 15 15.33 -6.61 3.79
C ALA A 15 15.23 -7.95 3.03
N LYS A 16 14.39 -8.88 3.50
CA LYS A 16 14.14 -10.18 2.85
C LYS A 16 12.98 -10.13 1.86
N VAL A 17 12.23 -9.02 1.80
CA VAL A 17 11.08 -8.86 0.90
C VAL A 17 11.59 -8.60 -0.51
N LYS A 18 11.19 -9.45 -1.44
CA LYS A 18 11.39 -9.21 -2.87
C LYS A 18 10.28 -8.28 -3.36
N VAL A 19 10.57 -6.98 -3.41
CA VAL A 19 9.61 -5.92 -3.73
C VAL A 19 8.87 -6.19 -5.05
N ASP A 20 9.57 -6.65 -6.08
CA ASP A 20 8.99 -6.92 -7.41
C ASP A 20 7.93 -8.03 -7.41
N GLU A 21 8.18 -9.09 -6.65
CA GLU A 21 7.29 -10.25 -6.56
C GLU A 21 6.16 -9.98 -5.57
N VAL A 22 6.51 -9.57 -4.35
CA VAL A 22 5.57 -9.40 -3.24
C VAL A 22 4.64 -8.21 -3.46
N GLY A 23 5.11 -7.13 -4.10
CA GLY A 23 4.31 -5.93 -4.34
C GLY A 23 3.17 -6.19 -5.30
N GLY A 24 3.48 -6.82 -6.44
CA GLY A 24 2.48 -7.20 -7.42
C GLY A 24 1.47 -8.21 -6.88
N GLU A 25 1.94 -9.21 -6.13
CA GLU A 25 1.04 -10.18 -5.48
C GLU A 25 0.12 -9.53 -4.45
N ALA A 26 0.63 -8.62 -3.62
CA ALA A 26 -0.15 -7.96 -2.59
C ALA A 26 -1.28 -7.13 -3.18
N LEU A 27 -0.99 -6.30 -4.19
CA LEU A 27 -2.02 -5.52 -4.88
C LEU A 27 -2.97 -6.42 -5.68
N GLY A 28 -2.46 -7.45 -6.36
CA GLY A 28 -3.30 -8.40 -7.07
C GLY A 28 -4.30 -9.11 -6.15
N ARG A 29 -3.85 -9.57 -4.97
CA ARG A 29 -4.73 -10.18 -3.95
C ARG A 29 -5.74 -9.17 -3.41
N LEU A 30 -5.36 -7.91 -3.21
CA LEU A 30 -6.29 -6.85 -2.78
C LEU A 30 -7.45 -6.70 -3.77
N LEU A 31 -7.14 -6.61 -5.06
CA LEU A 31 -8.14 -6.43 -6.13
C LEU A 31 -9.03 -7.65 -6.33
N VAL A 32 -8.52 -8.86 -6.06
CA VAL A 32 -9.28 -10.12 -6.12
C VAL A 32 -10.20 -10.28 -4.90
N VAL A 33 -9.66 -10.09 -3.70
CA VAL A 33 -10.39 -10.30 -2.43
C VAL A 33 -11.43 -9.19 -2.20
N TYR A 34 -11.15 -7.98 -2.68
CA TYR A 34 -12.06 -6.84 -2.58
C TYR A 34 -12.34 -6.24 -3.97
N PRO A 35 -13.21 -6.85 -4.80
CA PRO A 35 -13.44 -6.39 -6.17
C PRO A 35 -13.92 -4.93 -6.29
N TRP A 36 -14.60 -4.39 -5.28
CA TRP A 36 -15.06 -3.00 -5.27
C TRP A 36 -13.93 -1.96 -5.40
N THR A 37 -12.69 -2.39 -5.18
CA THR A 37 -11.49 -1.55 -5.16
C THR A 37 -10.94 -1.30 -6.55
N GLN A 38 -11.31 -2.15 -7.51
CA GLN A 38 -10.93 -2.04 -8.92
C GLN A 38 -11.37 -0.72 -9.56
N ARG A 39 -12.46 -0.09 -9.07
CA ARG A 39 -12.95 1.22 -9.53
C ARG A 39 -11.93 2.35 -9.42
N PHE A 40 -10.91 2.20 -8.57
CA PHE A 40 -9.87 3.22 -8.45
C PHE A 40 -8.70 3.00 -9.42
N PHE A 41 -8.70 1.89 -10.16
CA PHE A 41 -7.67 1.45 -11.10
C PHE A 41 -8.22 1.25 -12.51
N GLU A 42 -9.27 1.98 -12.89
CA GLU A 42 -9.88 1.87 -14.23
C GLU A 42 -8.84 2.07 -15.35
N SER A 43 -7.81 2.88 -15.11
CA SER A 43 -6.70 3.11 -16.05
C SER A 43 -5.78 1.89 -16.24
N PHE A 44 -5.93 0.82 -15.44
CA PHE A 44 -5.09 -0.38 -15.50
C PHE A 44 -5.54 -1.37 -16.57
N GLY A 45 -6.70 -1.13 -17.19
CA GLY A 45 -7.25 -1.98 -18.25
C GLY A 45 -8.04 -3.14 -17.68
N ASP A 46 -7.84 -4.34 -18.21
CA ASP A 46 -8.61 -5.51 -17.81
C ASP A 46 -8.26 -5.97 -16.38
N LEU A 47 -9.28 -5.96 -15.53
CA LEU A 47 -9.28 -6.45 -14.14
C LEU A 47 -10.47 -7.38 -13.88
N SER A 48 -11.09 -7.93 -14.95
CA SER A 48 -12.37 -8.65 -14.88
C SER A 48 -12.29 -10.03 -14.21
N SER A 49 -11.10 -10.62 -14.11
CA SER A 49 -10.86 -11.94 -13.52
C SER A 49 -9.58 -11.97 -12.70
N ALA A 50 -9.44 -12.97 -11.82
CA ALA A 50 -8.24 -13.13 -11.00
C ALA A 50 -6.96 -13.29 -11.85
N ASP A 51 -7.02 -14.06 -12.93
CA ASP A 51 -5.89 -14.23 -13.85
C ASP A 51 -5.55 -12.93 -14.58
N ALA A 52 -6.56 -12.17 -15.01
CA ALA A 52 -6.36 -10.86 -15.62
C ALA A 52 -5.66 -9.90 -14.64
N ILE A 53 -6.12 -9.84 -13.39
CA ILE A 53 -5.55 -9.00 -12.33
C ILE A 53 -4.09 -9.41 -12.02
N LEU A 54 -3.85 -10.69 -11.75
CA LEU A 54 -2.53 -11.20 -11.35
C LEU A 54 -1.52 -11.17 -12.50
N GLY A 55 -2.00 -11.26 -13.74
CA GLY A 55 -1.21 -11.11 -14.96
C GLY A 55 -0.95 -9.66 -15.36
N ASN A 56 -1.70 -8.69 -14.84
CA ASN A 56 -1.69 -7.31 -15.33
C ASN A 56 -0.34 -6.60 -15.03
N PRO A 57 0.38 -6.11 -16.05
CA PRO A 57 1.68 -5.46 -15.85
C PRO A 57 1.57 -4.15 -15.07
N LYS A 58 0.46 -3.41 -15.17
CA LYS A 58 0.24 -2.17 -14.41
C LYS A 58 -0.02 -2.46 -12.93
N VAL A 59 -0.76 -3.52 -12.61
CA VAL A 59 -0.93 -4.01 -11.22
C VAL A 59 0.42 -4.36 -10.61
N LYS A 60 1.26 -5.11 -11.33
CA LYS A 60 2.61 -5.47 -10.85
C LYS A 60 3.48 -4.24 -10.61
N ALA A 61 3.54 -3.33 -11.59
CA ALA A 61 4.35 -2.12 -11.50
C ALA A 61 3.90 -1.21 -10.34
N HIS A 62 2.60 -1.06 -10.16
CA HIS A 62 2.06 -0.25 -9.06
C HIS A 62 2.30 -0.89 -7.70
N GLY A 63 2.07 -2.20 -7.57
CA GLY A 63 2.34 -2.94 -6.35
C GLY A 63 3.82 -2.85 -5.92
N LYS A 64 4.74 -2.89 -6.90
CA LYS A 64 6.17 -2.60 -6.65
C LYS A 64 6.37 -1.19 -6.09
N LYS A 65 5.82 -0.17 -6.76
CA LYS A 65 5.96 1.24 -6.33
C LYS A 65 5.47 1.46 -4.89
N VAL A 66 4.41 0.76 -4.50
CA VAL A 66 3.89 0.79 -3.14
C VAL A 66 4.89 0.20 -2.15
N LEU A 67 5.46 -0.98 -2.41
CA LEU A 67 6.48 -1.55 -1.51
C LEU A 67 7.81 -0.78 -1.52
N ASP A 68 8.17 -0.14 -2.63
CA ASP A 68 9.31 0.78 -2.67
C ASP A 68 9.08 1.96 -1.70
N SER A 69 7.87 2.53 -1.66
CA SER A 69 7.57 3.63 -0.73
C SER A 69 7.64 3.19 0.74
N PHE A 70 7.21 1.95 1.05
CA PHE A 70 7.45 1.35 2.36
C PHE A 70 8.96 1.20 2.66
N SER A 71 9.76 0.78 1.69
CA SER A 71 11.22 0.66 1.83
C SER A 71 11.87 2.01 2.17
N GLU A 72 11.43 3.09 1.52
CA GLU A 72 11.92 4.43 1.82
C GLU A 72 11.46 4.91 3.20
N GLY A 73 10.22 4.63 3.59
CA GLY A 73 9.71 4.94 4.94
C GLY A 73 10.49 4.22 6.05
N LEU A 74 10.96 2.99 5.81
CA LEU A 74 11.79 2.24 6.75
C LEU A 74 13.20 2.84 6.95
N LYS A 75 13.69 3.65 6.02
CA LYS A 75 14.95 4.40 6.20
C LYS A 75 14.78 5.62 7.10
N GLN A 76 13.54 6.01 7.39
CA GLN A 76 13.17 7.18 8.17
C GLN A 76 12.28 6.80 9.38
N LEU A 77 12.54 5.64 10.01
CA LEU A 77 11.77 5.13 11.16
C LEU A 77 11.74 6.08 12.37
N ASP A 78 12.72 6.99 12.48
CA ASP A 78 12.80 8.03 13.51
C ASP A 78 11.86 9.22 13.26
N ASP A 79 11.48 9.44 12.00
CA ASP A 79 10.56 10.49 11.59
C ASP A 79 9.53 9.93 10.59
N LEU A 80 8.79 8.92 11.03
CA LEU A 80 7.69 8.35 10.24
C LEU A 80 6.65 9.41 9.83
N LYS A 81 6.45 10.45 10.65
CA LYS A 81 5.55 11.56 10.32
C LYS A 81 6.08 12.36 9.13
N GLY A 82 7.37 12.69 9.09
CA GLY A 82 8.00 13.37 7.96
C GLY A 82 8.10 12.48 6.71
N ALA A 83 8.44 11.21 6.87
CA ALA A 83 8.57 10.24 5.78
C ALA A 83 7.25 10.02 5.04
N PHE A 84 6.16 9.89 5.80
CA PHE A 84 4.81 9.78 5.27
C PHE A 84 4.14 11.15 5.14
N ALA A 85 4.78 12.29 5.41
CA ALA A 85 4.14 13.62 5.28
C ALA A 85 3.77 13.89 3.83
N SER A 86 4.66 13.63 2.88
CA SER A 86 4.39 13.81 1.44
C SER A 86 3.32 12.84 0.92
N LEU A 87 3.32 11.59 1.40
CA LEU A 87 2.22 10.63 1.17
C LEU A 87 0.92 11.14 1.81
N SER A 88 0.97 11.62 3.05
CA SER A 88 -0.18 12.07 3.84
C SER A 88 -0.78 13.37 3.31
N GLU A 89 0.02 14.29 2.79
CA GLU A 89 -0.40 15.56 2.18
C GLU A 89 -1.05 15.29 0.81
N LEU A 90 -0.47 14.40 0.01
CA LEU A 90 -1.11 13.87 -1.22
C LEU A 90 -2.46 13.20 -0.92
N HIS A 91 -2.60 12.56 0.23
CA HIS A 91 -3.85 11.91 0.67
C HIS A 91 -4.85 12.88 1.33
N CYS A 92 -4.39 13.93 2.03
CA CYS A 92 -5.24 14.87 2.74
C CYS A 92 -5.89 15.88 1.77
N ASP A 93 -5.09 16.53 0.93
CA ASP A 93 -5.54 17.64 0.07
C ASP A 93 -6.41 17.20 -1.11
N LYS A 94 -6.26 15.94 -1.57
CA LYS A 94 -7.03 15.39 -2.70
C LYS A 94 -8.14 14.42 -2.32
N LEU A 95 -8.10 13.79 -1.14
CA LEU A 95 -9.05 12.71 -0.79
C LEU A 95 -9.88 12.95 0.48
N HIS A 96 -9.68 14.06 1.22
CA HIS A 96 -10.42 14.40 2.45
C HIS A 96 -10.57 13.22 3.43
N VAL A 97 -9.48 12.50 3.70
CA VAL A 97 -9.51 11.35 4.62
C VAL A 97 -9.10 11.78 6.02
N ASP A 98 -9.94 11.45 7.00
CA ASP A 98 -9.71 11.77 8.41
C ASP A 98 -8.50 10.95 8.98
N PRO A 99 -7.54 11.60 9.66
CA PRO A 99 -6.43 10.95 10.36
C PRO A 99 -6.82 9.89 11.39
N GLU A 100 -8.06 9.85 11.88
CA GLU A 100 -8.55 8.78 12.78
C GLU A 100 -8.64 7.41 12.08
N ASN A 101 -8.73 7.36 10.74
CA ASN A 101 -8.86 6.10 9.99
C ASN A 101 -7.58 5.25 9.95
N PHE A 102 -6.45 5.73 10.48
CA PHE A 102 -5.21 4.96 10.58
C PHE A 102 -5.19 3.94 11.73
N ARG A 103 -6.18 3.96 12.65
CA ARG A 103 -6.30 2.96 13.73
C ARG A 103 -6.93 1.67 13.19
N VAL A 104 -6.06 0.77 12.77
CA VAL A 104 -6.34 -0.53 12.14
C VAL A 104 -7.32 -1.38 12.94
N SER A 105 -8.48 -1.69 12.35
CA SER A 105 -9.30 -2.84 12.71
C SER A 105 -9.63 -3.64 11.44
N LEU A 106 -9.25 -4.93 11.42
CA LEU A 106 -9.23 -5.80 10.23
C LEU A 106 -10.62 -6.20 9.68
N TRP A 107 -11.70 -5.56 10.16
CA TRP A 107 -13.08 -6.01 9.92
C TRP A 107 -14.06 -4.93 9.47
N ASN A 108 -13.60 -3.71 9.20
CA ASN A 108 -14.50 -2.62 8.82
C ASN A 108 -14.35 -2.24 7.32
N PRO A 109 -15.42 -2.32 6.50
CA PRO A 109 -15.39 -1.99 5.06
C PRO A 109 -14.86 -0.59 4.74
N GLN A 110 -15.04 0.37 5.64
CA GLN A 110 -14.50 1.74 5.52
C GLN A 110 -12.96 1.77 5.53
N TYR A 111 -12.31 0.78 6.14
CA TYR A 111 -10.86 0.70 6.34
C TYR A 111 -10.17 -0.16 5.27
N SER A 112 -10.88 -1.09 4.64
CA SER A 112 -10.41 -1.68 3.37
C SER A 112 -10.32 -0.59 2.29
N LEU A 113 -11.19 0.42 2.32
CA LEU A 113 -11.04 1.64 1.50
C LEU A 113 -9.73 2.41 1.78
N PHE A 114 -9.14 2.28 2.97
CA PHE A 114 -7.90 2.94 3.37
C PHE A 114 -6.67 2.22 2.78
N MET A 115 -6.60 0.89 2.92
CA MET A 115 -5.63 0.06 2.20
C MET A 115 -5.73 0.28 0.69
N VAL A 116 -6.94 0.45 0.19
CA VAL A 116 -7.18 0.67 -1.23
C VAL A 116 -6.76 2.05 -1.67
N LYS A 117 -7.01 3.10 -0.87
CA LYS A 117 -6.49 4.45 -1.15
C LYS A 117 -4.96 4.51 -1.10
N LEU A 118 -4.33 3.79 -0.16
CA LEU A 118 -2.87 3.73 0.00
C LEU A 118 -2.18 3.04 -1.19
N VAL A 119 -2.87 2.11 -1.83
CA VAL A 119 -2.36 1.28 -2.94
C VAL A 119 -2.98 1.73 -4.27
N SER A 120 -3.72 2.85 -4.34
CA SER A 120 -4.44 3.23 -5.56
C SER A 120 -3.80 4.29 -6.43
N TRP A 121 -2.84 5.08 -5.95
CA TRP A 121 -2.24 6.13 -6.79
C TRP A 121 -0.71 6.20 -6.64
N GLY A 122 -0.07 5.90 -7.77
CA GLY A 122 1.27 5.39 -7.97
C GLY A 122 1.49 5.09 -9.45
#